data_AF-M0QQV5-F1
#
_entry.id   AF-M0QQV5-F1
#
_cell.length_a   1.000
_cell.length_b   1.000
_cell.length_c   1.000
_cell.angle_alpha   90.00
_cell.angle_beta   90.00
_cell.angle_gamma   90.00
#
_symmetry.space_group_name_H-M   'P 1'
#
loop_
_entity.id
_entity.type
_entity.pdbx_description
1 polymer ?
#
loop_
_entity_poly.entity_id
_entity_poly.type
_entity_poly.pdbx_seq_one_letter_code
_entity_poly.pdbx_strand_id
1 'polypeptide(L)'
;PQPLRKKIADILDQVYREAEDEVAIGGSGRNSSRGRRAQGEVSKAGSAGVIEKRDVSAMPRAELADLVAQLTDQMMSAARDLQFELAGRLRDEIADLKKELRGMDAAGIK
;
A
#
# COMPACT_ATOMS: atom_id res chain seq x y z
N PRO A 1 1.70 -31.36 -14.19
CA PRO A 1 1.42 -30.14 -14.99
C PRO A 1 0.46 -29.17 -14.26
N GLN A 2 1.00 -28.10 -13.65
CA GLN A 2 0.22 -27.08 -12.94
C GLN A 2 0.74 -25.66 -13.27
N PRO A 3 0.67 -25.21 -14.54
CA PRO A 3 1.15 -23.88 -14.93
C PRO A 3 0.37 -22.75 -14.24
N LEU A 4 -0.91 -22.96 -13.92
CA LEU A 4 -1.76 -21.97 -13.26
C LEU A 4 -1.38 -21.75 -11.79
N ARG A 5 -1.11 -22.83 -11.01
CA ARG A 5 -0.68 -22.70 -9.61
C ARG A 5 0.63 -21.94 -9.48
N LYS A 6 1.57 -22.19 -10.40
CA LYS A 6 2.84 -21.45 -10.45
C LYS A 6 2.61 -19.95 -10.67
N LYS A 7 1.77 -19.59 -11.65
CA LYS A 7 1.44 -18.18 -11.93
C LYS A 7 0.78 -17.48 -10.73
N ILE A 8 -0.09 -18.17 -9.99
CA ILE A 8 -0.72 -17.62 -8.79
C ILE A 8 0.32 -17.39 -7.69
N ALA A 9 1.23 -18.34 -7.46
CA ALA A 9 2.31 -18.17 -6.48
C ALA A 9 3.22 -16.99 -6.85
N ASP A 10 3.62 -16.87 -8.12
CA ASP A 10 4.47 -15.78 -8.58
C ASP A 10 3.82 -14.39 -8.37
N ILE A 11 2.49 -14.28 -8.51
CA ILE A 11 1.76 -13.01 -8.27
C ILE A 11 1.66 -12.72 -6.77
N LEU A 12 1.35 -13.73 -5.96
CA LEU A 12 1.29 -13.55 -4.50
C LEU A 12 2.65 -13.11 -3.95
N ASP A 13 3.74 -13.74 -4.42
CA ASP A 13 5.10 -13.38 -4.03
C ASP A 13 5.43 -11.91 -4.38
N GLN A 14 4.96 -11.41 -5.53
CA GLN A 14 5.13 -10.01 -5.90
C GLN A 14 4.35 -9.07 -4.97
N VAL A 15 3.11 -9.43 -4.61
CA VAL A 15 2.29 -8.64 -3.69
C VAL A 15 2.92 -8.57 -2.31
N TYR A 16 3.44 -9.70 -1.80
CA TYR A 16 4.13 -9.73 -0.51
C TYR A 16 5.40 -8.89 -0.51
N ARG A 17 6.24 -8.99 -1.56
CA ARG A 17 7.45 -8.16 -1.69
C ARG A 17 7.13 -6.68 -1.70
N GLU A 18 6.07 -6.28 -2.40
CA GLU A 18 5.66 -4.88 -2.45
C GLU A 18 5.14 -4.40 -1.08
N ALA A 19 4.42 -5.25 -0.35
CA ALA A 19 3.97 -4.93 1.01
C ALA A 19 5.15 -4.79 1.99
N GLU A 20 6.21 -5.59 1.80
CA GLU A 20 7.42 -5.54 2.63
C GLU A 20 8.37 -4.38 2.27
N ASP A 21 8.29 -3.81 1.06
CA ASP A 21 9.07 -2.63 0.65
C ASP A 21 8.52 -1.35 1.32
N GLU A 22 8.63 -1.27 2.64
CA GLU A 22 8.31 -0.07 3.39
C GLU A 22 9.35 1.01 3.10
N VAL A 23 8.89 2.20 2.68
CA VAL A 23 9.76 3.37 2.55
C VAL A 23 10.14 3.81 3.95
N ALA A 24 11.41 3.64 4.31
CA ALA A 24 11.94 4.07 5.60
C ALA A 24 11.62 5.55 5.82
N ILE A 25 10.64 5.83 6.68
CA ILE A 25 10.23 7.19 7.01
C ILE A 25 11.45 7.87 7.64
N GLY A 26 12.11 8.71 6.85
CA GLY A 26 13.38 9.35 7.18
C GLY A 26 13.29 10.16 8.47
N GLY A 27 13.69 9.55 9.58
CA GLY A 27 13.99 10.21 10.84
C GLY A 27 12.88 10.26 11.87
N SER A 28 12.54 9.12 12.48
CA SER A 28 12.41 9.03 13.94
C SER A 28 12.45 7.56 14.33
N GLY A 29 13.42 7.16 15.16
CA GLY A 29 13.49 5.85 15.81
C GLY A 29 12.37 5.64 16.83
N ARG A 30 11.12 5.77 16.39
CA ARG A 30 9.90 5.67 17.19
C ARG A 30 8.77 5.03 16.40
N ASN A 31 9.04 3.89 15.76
CA ASN A 31 7.94 3.00 15.37
C ASN A 31 8.20 1.54 15.78
N SER A 32 8.76 1.36 16.98
CA SER A 32 8.75 0.08 17.68
C SER A 32 8.22 0.33 19.09
N SER A 33 6.92 0.66 19.23
CA SER A 33 6.16 0.51 20.48
C SER A 33 4.78 1.22 20.45
N ARG A 34 3.81 0.78 19.65
CA ARG A 34 2.36 0.91 19.98
C ARG A 34 1.66 -0.27 19.29
N GLY A 35 1.48 -1.42 19.93
CA GLY A 35 0.63 -1.53 21.11
C GLY A 35 -0.84 -1.49 20.68
N ARG A 36 -1.36 -2.64 20.26
CA ARG A 36 -2.75 -3.10 20.43
C ARG A 36 -3.82 -1.99 20.33
N ARG A 37 -4.46 -1.84 19.18
CA ARG A 37 -5.79 -1.23 19.09
C ARG A 37 -6.79 -2.18 18.45
N ALA A 38 -8.01 -2.02 18.94
CA ALA A 38 -9.03 -3.03 19.05
C ALA A 38 -9.79 -3.26 17.74
N GLN A 39 -10.24 -4.50 17.62
CA GLN A 39 -11.32 -4.97 16.78
C GLN A 39 -12.52 -4.02 16.80
N GLY A 40 -12.96 -3.59 15.62
CA GLY A 40 -14.30 -3.06 15.40
C GLY A 40 -14.38 -1.58 15.06
N GLU A 41 -14.18 -1.23 13.78
CA GLU A 41 -15.07 -0.28 13.12
C GLU A 41 -15.09 -0.58 11.60
N VAL A 42 -16.11 -1.34 11.19
CA VAL A 42 -16.52 -1.46 9.79
C VAL A 42 -17.22 -0.18 9.41
N SER A 43 -16.51 0.71 8.71
CA SER A 43 -17.10 1.92 8.15
C SER A 43 -16.83 1.99 6.65
N LYS A 44 -17.84 1.49 5.92
CA LYS A 44 -18.26 1.87 4.56
C LYS A 44 -17.51 1.22 3.38
N ALA A 45 -18.08 0.10 2.94
CA ALA A 45 -18.05 -0.28 1.53
C ALA A 45 -18.50 0.91 0.65
N GLY A 46 -17.61 1.33 -0.24
CA GLY A 46 -17.87 2.37 -1.24
C GLY A 46 -17.01 2.10 -2.47
N SER A 47 -17.68 1.59 -3.51
CA SER A 47 -17.27 1.49 -4.93
C SER A 47 -15.90 0.87 -5.25
N ALA A 48 -15.98 -0.31 -5.88
CA ALA A 48 -14.99 -0.75 -6.83
C ALA A 48 -14.65 0.35 -7.83
N GLY A 49 -13.36 0.57 -8.07
CA GLY A 49 -12.88 1.28 -9.24
C GLY A 49 -12.32 2.67 -8.96
N VAL A 50 -11.01 2.76 -9.16
CA VAL A 50 -10.26 3.96 -9.55
C VAL A 50 -10.13 4.99 -8.43
N ILE A 51 -8.92 5.08 -7.85
CA ILE A 51 -8.45 6.33 -7.26
C ILE A 51 -8.20 7.28 -8.43
N GLU A 52 -9.28 7.80 -9.02
CA GLU A 52 -9.15 8.79 -10.07
C GLU A 52 -8.79 10.11 -9.39
N LYS A 53 -7.49 10.39 -9.38
CA LYS A 53 -6.90 11.72 -9.17
C LYS A 53 -7.26 12.36 -7.83
N ARG A 54 -6.88 11.72 -6.72
CA ARG A 54 -6.59 12.52 -5.52
C ARG A 54 -5.34 13.35 -5.84
N ASP A 55 -5.37 14.65 -5.55
CA ASP A 55 -4.21 15.50 -5.66
C ASP A 55 -3.23 15.14 -4.54
N VAL A 56 -2.34 14.20 -4.85
CA VAL A 56 -1.31 13.72 -3.93
C VAL A 56 -0.11 14.66 -3.88
N SER A 57 0.04 15.55 -4.87
CA SER A 57 1.17 16.47 -4.99
C SER A 57 1.14 17.60 -3.97
N ALA A 58 -0.04 17.94 -3.44
CA ALA A 58 -0.20 18.90 -2.35
C ALA A 58 -0.31 18.25 -0.95
N MET A 59 -0.27 16.92 -0.87
CA MET A 59 -0.52 16.19 0.37
C MET A 59 0.70 16.29 1.32
N PRO A 60 0.49 16.47 2.63
CA PRO A 60 1.56 16.35 3.62
C PRO A 60 2.21 14.96 3.57
N ARG A 61 3.52 14.91 3.79
CA ARG A 61 4.32 13.67 3.77
C ARG A 61 3.75 12.58 4.68
N ALA A 62 3.24 12.96 5.85
CA ALA A 62 2.62 12.03 6.80
C ALA A 62 1.31 11.44 6.27
N GLU A 63 0.45 12.27 5.67
CA GLU A 63 -0.82 11.83 5.08
C GLU A 63 -0.58 10.93 3.86
N LEU A 64 0.46 11.22 3.07
CA LEU A 64 0.85 10.37 1.94
C LEU A 64 1.33 9.00 2.41
N ALA A 65 2.13 8.95 3.49
CA ALA A 65 2.57 7.69 4.09
C ALA A 65 1.39 6.87 4.65
N ASP A 66 0.44 7.53 5.32
CA ASP A 66 -0.78 6.88 5.83
C ASP A 66 -1.64 6.34 4.69
N LEU A 67 -1.75 7.06 3.58
CA LEU A 67 -2.46 6.60 2.38
C LEU A 67 -1.80 5.36 1.79
N VAL A 68 -0.46 5.35 1.65
CA VAL A 68 0.29 4.18 1.18
C VAL A 68 0.01 2.95 2.06
N ALA A 69 -0.01 3.11 3.39
CA ALA A 69 -0.33 2.03 4.31
C ALA A 69 -1.77 1.49 4.10
N GLN A 70 -2.76 2.38 3.99
CA GLN A 70 -4.16 1.99 3.75
C GLN A 70 -4.33 1.23 2.42
N LEU A 71 -3.66 1.67 1.35
CA LEU A 71 -3.74 0.99 0.06
C LEU A 71 -3.01 -0.35 0.07
N THR A 72 -1.92 -0.46 0.82
CA THR A 72 -1.21 -1.72 1.02
C THR A 72 -2.11 -2.75 1.71
N ASP A 73 -2.84 -2.35 2.76
CA ASP A 73 -3.82 -3.22 3.41
C ASP A 73 -4.93 -3.68 2.45
N GLN A 74 -5.44 -2.76 1.61
CA GLN A 74 -6.45 -3.09 0.59
C GLN A 74 -5.90 -4.07 -0.47
N MET A 75 -4.64 -3.87 -0.91
CA MET A 75 -3.96 -4.77 -1.84
C MET A 75 -3.82 -6.17 -1.24
N MET A 76 -3.40 -6.26 0.02
CA MET A 76 -3.24 -7.53 0.73
C MET A 76 -4.60 -8.24 0.92
N SER A 77 -5.67 -7.50 1.22
CA SER A 77 -7.02 -8.07 1.28
C SER A 77 -7.44 -8.61 -0.09
N ALA A 78 -7.28 -7.83 -1.16
CA ALA A 78 -7.61 -8.24 -2.52
C ALA A 78 -6.84 -9.50 -2.94
N ALA A 79 -5.55 -9.60 -2.58
CA ALA A 79 -4.75 -10.78 -2.87
C ALA A 79 -5.21 -12.03 -2.10
N ARG A 80 -5.59 -11.88 -0.82
CA ARG A 80 -6.20 -12.97 -0.02
C ARG A 80 -7.52 -13.46 -0.62
N ASP A 81 -8.31 -12.53 -1.15
CA ASP A 81 -9.60 -12.80 -1.81
C ASP A 81 -9.46 -13.26 -3.27
N LEU A 82 -8.22 -13.52 -3.74
CA LEU A 82 -7.87 -13.94 -5.10
C LEU A 82 -8.29 -12.93 -6.20
N GLN A 83 -8.49 -11.66 -5.83
CA GLN A 83 -8.80 -10.54 -6.72
C GLN A 83 -7.51 -9.95 -7.32
N PHE A 84 -6.80 -10.75 -8.12
CA PHE A 84 -5.45 -10.39 -8.61
C PHE A 84 -5.41 -9.16 -9.52
N GLU A 85 -6.47 -8.91 -10.29
CA GLU A 85 -6.54 -7.70 -11.12
C GLU A 85 -6.58 -6.43 -10.26
N LEU A 86 -7.41 -6.43 -9.22
CA LEU A 86 -7.51 -5.32 -8.27
C LEU A 86 -6.21 -5.16 -7.49
N ALA A 87 -5.65 -6.26 -6.98
CA ALA A 87 -4.37 -6.25 -6.27
C ALA A 87 -3.23 -5.72 -7.16
N GLY A 88 -3.20 -6.10 -8.45
CA GLY A 88 -2.22 -5.60 -9.42
C GLY A 88 -2.33 -4.09 -9.65
N ARG A 89 -3.55 -3.57 -9.81
CA ARG A 89 -3.77 -2.12 -9.94
C ARG A 89 -3.33 -1.36 -8.68
N LEU A 90 -3.70 -1.86 -7.50
CA LEU A 90 -3.29 -1.26 -6.23
C LEU A 90 -1.76 -1.29 -6.06
N ARG A 91 -1.10 -2.37 -6.48
CA ARG A 91 0.37 -2.47 -6.47
C ARG A 91 1.02 -1.34 -7.28
N ASP A 92 0.52 -1.12 -8.50
CA ASP A 92 1.08 -0.10 -9.39
C ASP A 92 0.86 1.31 -8.83
N GLU A 93 -0.33 1.60 -8.27
CA GLU A 93 -0.63 2.86 -7.58
C GLU A 93 0.27 3.07 -6.35
N ILE A 94 0.44 2.05 -5.50
CA ILE A 94 1.34 2.09 -4.33
C ILE A 94 2.78 2.39 -4.76
N ALA A 95 3.26 1.73 -5.82
CA ALA A 95 4.62 1.93 -6.31
C ALA A 95 4.88 3.38 -6.75
N ASP A 96 3.89 4.03 -7.36
CA ASP A 96 4.00 5.43 -7.75
C ASP A 96 3.96 6.38 -6.54
N LEU A 97 3.07 6.16 -5.58
CA LEU A 97 3.03 6.95 -4.33
C LEU A 97 4.31 6.81 -3.50
N LYS A 98 4.92 5.62 -3.46
CA LYS A 98 6.22 5.40 -2.81
C LYS A 98 7.34 6.18 -3.50
N LYS A 99 7.33 6.29 -4.83
CA LYS A 99 8.30 7.13 -5.56
C LYS A 99 8.14 8.60 -5.20
N GLU A 100 6.91 9.09 -5.12
CA GLU A 100 6.61 10.47 -4.71
C GLU A 100 7.10 10.74 -3.28
N LEU A 101 6.82 9.82 -2.35
CA LEU A 101 7.29 9.91 -0.96
C LEU A 101 8.82 9.95 -0.87
N ARG A 102 9.53 9.10 -1.64
CA ARG A 102 11.00 9.12 -1.75
C ARG A 102 11.50 10.44 -2.35
N GLY A 103 10.77 11.01 -3.31
CA GLY A 103 11.03 12.32 -3.89
C GLY A 103 10.92 13.45 -2.86
N MET A 104 9.88 13.43 -2.02
CA MET A 104 9.70 14.37 -0.91
C MET A 104 10.83 14.26 0.13
N ASP A 105 11.23 13.02 0.47
CA ASP A 105 12.36 12.76 1.36
C ASP A 105 13.67 13.32 0.81
N ALA A 106 13.95 13.10 -0.48
CA ALA A 106 15.12 13.64 -1.16
C ALA A 106 15.11 15.18 -1.22
N ALA A 107 13.92 15.79 -1.33
CA ALA A 107 13.73 17.23 -1.28
C ALA A 107 13.79 17.81 0.15
N GLY A 108 13.87 16.97 1.19
CA GLY A 108 13.90 17.38 2.59
C GLY A 108 12.54 17.84 3.14
N ILE A 109 11.45 17.50 2.46
CA ILE A 109 10.08 17.81 2.87
C ILE A 109 9.66 16.78 3.93
N LYS A 110 9.40 17.24 5.15
CA LYS A 110 9.02 16.41 6.30
C LYS A 110 7.55 16.56 6.67
#